data_AF-X1JQK5-F1
#
_entry.id   AF-X1JQK5-F1
#
_cell.length_a   1.000
_cell.length_b   1.000
_cell.length_c   1.000
_cell.angle_alpha   90.00
_cell.angle_beta   90.00
_cell.angle_gamma   90.00
#
_symmetry.space_group_name_H-M   'P 1'
#
loop_
_entity.id
_entity.type
_entity.pdbx_description
1 polymer ?
#
loop_
_entity_poly.entity_id
_entity_poly.type
_entity_poly.pdbx_seq_one_letter_code
_entity_poly.pdbx_strand_id
1 'polypeptide(L)' 'ENNIRLASLAKRKGWRLAASGDGLFNENGQRIAGDSEESIYKALGLPFQAPWERS' A
#
# COMPACT_ATOMS: atom_id res chain seq x y z
N GLU A 1 -5.42 -10.37 5.64
CA GLU A 1 -6.50 -9.58 4.99
C GLU A 1 -6.23 -8.08 4.77
N ASN A 2 -5.03 -7.56 5.07
CA ASN A 2 -4.75 -6.11 4.92
C ASN A 2 -4.52 -5.68 3.46
N ASN A 3 -3.93 -6.57 2.65
CA ASN A 3 -3.56 -6.30 1.26
C ASN A 3 -4.75 -5.99 0.34
N ILE A 4 -5.94 -6.57 0.58
CA ILE A 4 -7.13 -6.32 -0.26
C ILE A 4 -7.59 -4.86 -0.13
N ARG A 5 -7.58 -4.33 1.09
CA ARG A 5 -7.99 -2.96 1.39
C ARG A 5 -6.99 -1.96 0.80
N LEU A 6 -5.69 -2.23 0.94
CA LEU A 6 -4.62 -1.43 0.36
C LEU A 6 -4.67 -1.45 -1.17
N ALA A 7 -4.83 -2.62 -1.79
CA ALA A 7 -4.95 -2.75 -3.24
C ALA A 7 -6.17 -2.00 -3.79
N SER A 8 -7.29 -2.01 -3.06
CA SER A 8 -8.49 -1.25 -3.43
C SER A 8 -8.26 0.27 -3.36
N LEU A 9 -7.54 0.75 -2.34
CA LEU A 9 -7.18 2.16 -2.20
C LEU A 9 -6.18 2.61 -3.26
N ALA A 10 -5.17 1.79 -3.55
CA ALA A 10 -4.24 2.01 -4.65
C ALA A 10 -5.01 2.14 -5.98
N LYS A 11 -5.93 1.20 -6.27
CA LYS A 11 -6.77 1.24 -7.48
C LYS A 11 -7.55 2.54 -7.62
N ARG A 12 -8.09 3.10 -6.52
CA ARG A 12 -8.81 4.39 -6.53
C ARG A 12 -7.93 5.57 -6.94
N LYS A 13 -6.61 5.49 -6.73
CA LYS A 13 -5.62 6.47 -7.16
C LYS A 13 -5.01 6.18 -8.54
N GLY A 14 -5.48 5.15 -9.24
CA GLY A 14 -4.86 4.68 -10.49
C GLY A 14 -3.55 3.91 -10.26
N TRP A 15 -3.28 3.52 -9.02
CA TRP A 15 -2.06 2.84 -8.61
C TRP A 15 -2.29 1.33 -8.48
N ARG A 16 -1.20 0.57 -8.51
CA ARG A 16 -1.19 -0.89 -8.41
C ARG A 16 -0.35 -1.33 -7.23
N LEU A 17 -0.96 -2.06 -6.31
CA LEU A 17 -0.23 -2.72 -5.23
C LEU A 17 0.16 -4.14 -5.66
N ALA A 18 1.43 -4.52 -5.48
CA ALA A 18 1.87 -5.89 -5.68
C ALA A 18 1.39 -6.78 -4.52
N ALA A 19 0.68 -7.86 -4.84
CA ALA A 19 0.16 -8.80 -3.85
C ALA A 19 1.26 -9.50 -3.04
N SER A 20 2.47 -9.60 -3.60
CA SER A 20 3.65 -10.20 -2.96
C SER A 20 4.37 -9.29 -1.97
N GLY A 21 3.95 -8.02 -1.83
CA GLY A 21 4.68 -7.03 -1.01
C GLY A 21 5.86 -6.37 -1.72
N ASP A 22 6.07 -6.66 -3.01
CA ASP A 22 7.12 -6.07 -3.86
C ASP A 22 7.08 -4.53 -3.91
N GLY A 23 5.89 -3.96 -3.75
CA GLY A 23 5.68 -2.52 -3.62
C GLY A 23 4.39 -1.99 -4.22
N LEU A 24 4.29 -0.67 -4.18
CA LEU A 24 3.23 0.15 -4.74
C LEU A 24 3.75 0.85 -5.99
N PHE A 25 3.00 0.70 -7.07
CA PHE A 25 3.31 1.24 -8.38
C PHE A 25 2.29 2.31 -8.74
N ASN A 26 2.73 3.42 -9.32
CA ASN A 26 1.83 4.45 -9.82
C ASN A 26 1.18 4.04 -11.16
N GLU A 27 0.38 4.95 -11.73
CA GLU A 27 -0.27 4.76 -13.04
C GLU A 27 0.72 4.55 -14.20
N ASN A 28 1.93 5.11 -14.08
CA ASN A 28 3.02 4.96 -15.04
C ASN A 28 3.80 3.64 -14.86
N GLY A 29 3.41 2.80 -13.89
CA GLY A 29 4.13 1.57 -13.56
C GLY A 29 5.45 1.80 -12.82
N GLN A 30 5.71 3.00 -12.31
CA GLN A 30 6.89 3.30 -11.51
C GLN A 30 6.62 2.92 -10.04
N ARG A 31 7.57 2.22 -9.43
CA ARG A 31 7.53 1.90 -7.99
C ARG A 31 7.71 3.18 -7.18
N ILE A 32 6.68 3.55 -6.43
CA ILE A 32 6.67 4.74 -5.56
C ILE A 32 6.79 4.40 -4.06
N ALA A 33 6.53 3.15 -3.68
CA ALA A 33 6.76 2.63 -2.33
C ALA A 33 6.95 1.10 -2.39
N GLY A 34 7.38 0.47 -1.30
CA GLY A 34 7.55 -0.99 -1.24
C GLY A 34 8.72 -1.51 -0.44
N ASP A 35 9.60 -0.64 0.07
CA ASP A 35 10.73 -1.04 0.91
C ASP A 35 10.28 -1.64 2.25
N SER A 36 9.08 -1.29 2.69
CA SER A 36 8.40 -1.87 3.85
C SER A 36 6.89 -1.62 3.74
N GLU A 37 6.07 -2.40 4.45
CA GLU A 37 4.63 -2.14 4.55
C GLU A 37 4.36 -0.68 4.97
N GLU A 38 5.09 -0.16 5.94
CA GLU A 38 4.95 1.23 6.40
C GLU A 38 5.11 2.27 5.26
N SER A 39 6.01 2.02 4.30
CA SER A 39 6.20 2.90 3.13
C SER A 39 4.96 2.93 2.24
N ILE A 40 4.27 1.79 2.11
CA ILE A 40 3.03 1.66 1.32
C ILE A 40 1.90 2.41 2.04
N TYR A 41 1.80 2.29 3.35
CA TYR A 41 0.83 3.04 4.16
C TYR A 41 1.04 4.55 4.03
N LYS A 42 2.28 5.02 4.22
CA LYS A 42 2.66 6.43 4.04
C LYS A 42 2.33 6.94 2.64
N ALA A 43 2.69 6.19 1.59
CA ALA A 43 2.42 6.58 0.21
C ALA A 43 0.92 6.65 -0.11
N LEU A 44 0.12 5.76 0.49
CA LEU A 44 -1.35 5.80 0.36
C LEU A 44 -1.99 6.90 1.22
N GLY A 45 -1.22 7.62 2.04
CA GLY A 45 -1.71 8.63 2.98
C GLY A 45 -2.51 8.02 4.13
N LEU A 46 -2.25 6.75 4.45
CA LEU A 46 -2.89 6.06 5.55
C LEU A 46 -2.01 6.19 6.79
N PRO A 47 -2.59 6.47 7.97
CA PRO A 47 -1.88 6.24 9.22
C PRO A 47 -1.55 4.75 9.27
N PHE A 48 -0.26 4.42 9.39
CA PHE A 48 0.16 3.05 9.62
C PHE A 48 -0.43 2.60 10.96
N GLN A 49 -1.48 1.78 10.91
CA GLN A 49 -1.99 1.11 12.09
C GLN A 49 -1.21 -0.17 12.25
N ALA A 50 -0.32 -0.15 13.23
CA ALA A 50 0.40 -1.33 13.61
C ALA A 50 -0.56 -2.42 14.11
N PRO A 51 -0.25 -3.71 13.90
CA PRO A 51 -1.14 -4.80 14.24
C PRO A 51 -1.56 -4.85 15.73
N TRP A 52 -0.78 -4.25 16.63
CA TRP A 52 -1.09 -4.15 18.07
C TRP A 52 -2.14 -3.10 18.44
N GLU A 53 -2.47 -2.15 17.56
CA GLU A 53 -3.53 -1.15 17.79
C GLU A 53 -4.93 -1.63 17.42
N ARG A 54 -5.07 -2.87 16.93
CA ARG A 54 -6.37 -3.50 16.63
C ARG A 54 -6.92 -4.31 17.82
N SER A 55 -6.68 -3.82 19.04
CA SER A 55 -7.31 -4.40 20.25
C SER A 55 -8.77 -3.97 20.37
#